data_AF-A0AAN4YRD5-F1
#
_entry.id   AF-A0AAN4YRD5-F1
#
_cell.length_a   1.000
_cell.length_b   1.000
_cell.length_c   1.000
_cell.angle_alpha   90.00
_cell.angle_beta   90.00
_cell.angle_gamma   90.00
#
_symmetry.space_group_name_H-M   'P 1'
#
loop_
_entity.id
_entity.type
_entity.pdbx_description
1 polymer ?
#
loop_
_entity_poly.entity_id
_entity_poly.type
_entity_poly.pdbx_seq_one_letter_code
_entity_poly.pdbx_strand_id
1 'polypeptide(L)'
;MYAPSLARCVRMLIKANGLIAWRLAEIEYAEDKYRDFEGELFGGKVDMYWRETCFCWCFWSLSITIPELENSDAILVRAMDEALGVQPRDMYWSVLGMMNNPWFRVTITKENGNLRFEHPTHPSMPTGWMERVKKAGGDLTNGNWGERHEGEEPTEPEPVQDINMKKDGLSRVIGFEEFKENSCDEKPWFIVNGEVYDGQAFLEGHPGGAQSIISSAGLDVSEEFLAIRESQKYHTAIVPSIDTYP
;
A
#
# COMPACT_ATOMS: atom_id res chain seq x y z
N MET A 1 -1.33 15.20 5.30
CA MET A 1 -2.56 14.38 5.17
C MET A 1 -3.42 15.02 4.09
N TYR A 2 -4.15 14.23 3.28
CA TYR A 2 -5.03 14.77 2.25
C TYR A 2 -6.34 13.98 2.21
N ALA A 3 -7.43 14.62 1.79
CA ALA A 3 -8.71 13.99 1.53
C ALA A 3 -9.16 14.36 0.11
N PRO A 4 -9.65 13.40 -0.69
CA PRO A 4 -10.09 13.66 -2.07
C PRO A 4 -11.43 14.43 -2.14
N SER A 5 -12.17 14.52 -1.04
CA SER A 5 -13.52 15.10 -0.94
C SER A 5 -13.55 16.63 -0.82
N LEU A 6 -12.41 17.32 -1.02
CA LEU A 6 -12.26 18.76 -0.78
C LEU A 6 -12.53 19.20 0.67
N ALA A 7 -12.62 18.22 1.58
CA ALA A 7 -13.02 18.41 2.96
C ALA A 7 -11.80 18.45 3.89
N ARG A 8 -11.92 19.23 4.97
CA ARG A 8 -10.89 19.32 6.00
C ARG A 8 -10.73 18.00 6.75
N CYS A 9 -9.49 17.57 6.98
CA CYS A 9 -9.17 16.43 7.87
C CYS A 9 -9.22 16.86 9.34
N VAL A 10 -9.90 16.14 10.24
CA VAL A 10 -10.28 16.67 11.58
C VAL A 10 -9.81 15.82 12.77
N ARG A 11 -8.93 14.80 12.64
CA ARG A 11 -8.52 14.01 13.83
C ARG A 11 -7.20 13.28 13.72
N MET A 12 -6.51 13.02 14.85
CA MET A 12 -5.29 12.18 14.92
C MET A 12 -4.93 11.70 16.33
N LEU A 13 -4.54 10.44 16.51
CA LEU A 13 -4.78 9.77 17.78
C LEU A 13 -3.86 8.55 18.11
N ILE A 14 -3.30 8.45 19.32
CA ILE A 14 -2.27 7.43 19.72
C ILE A 14 -2.86 6.28 20.57
N LYS A 15 -2.41 5.02 20.36
CA LYS A 15 -2.75 3.87 21.21
C LYS A 15 -1.73 3.71 22.35
N ALA A 16 -2.20 3.68 23.61
CA ALA A 16 -1.39 3.37 24.78
C ALA A 16 -2.03 2.19 25.56
N ASN A 17 -1.27 1.13 25.81
CA ASN A 17 -1.60 0.01 26.71
C ASN A 17 -2.98 -0.65 26.55
N GLY A 18 -3.18 -1.42 25.48
CA GLY A 18 -4.34 -2.32 25.31
C GLY A 18 -5.70 -1.65 25.10
N LEU A 19 -5.87 -0.40 25.54
CA LEU A 19 -7.04 0.44 25.33
C LEU A 19 -6.68 1.54 24.33
N ILE A 20 -7.45 1.62 23.24
CA ILE A 20 -7.26 2.68 22.25
C ILE A 20 -7.85 3.97 22.82
N ALA A 21 -6.98 4.82 23.38
CA ALA A 21 -7.30 6.21 23.68
C ALA A 21 -7.06 7.08 22.44
N TRP A 22 -7.67 8.26 22.42
CA TRP A 22 -7.80 9.04 21.20
C TRP A 22 -7.57 10.53 21.50
N ARG A 23 -6.52 11.13 20.95
CA ARG A 23 -6.19 12.58 21.09
C ARG A 23 -6.59 13.37 19.85
N LEU A 24 -6.43 14.69 19.88
CA LEU A 24 -6.65 15.57 18.73
C LEU A 24 -5.33 16.29 18.43
N ALA A 25 -4.83 16.16 17.21
CA ALA A 25 -3.68 16.94 16.74
C ALA A 25 -4.10 18.34 16.33
N GLU A 26 -3.16 19.27 16.42
CA GLU A 26 -3.27 20.57 15.77
C GLU A 26 -3.01 20.39 14.27
N ILE A 27 -3.80 21.04 13.43
CA ILE A 27 -3.73 20.90 11.98
C ILE A 27 -3.50 22.28 11.37
N GLU A 28 -2.46 22.39 10.54
CA GLU A 28 -2.12 23.58 9.78
C GLU A 28 -2.51 23.40 8.31
N TYR A 29 -3.38 24.28 7.82
CA TYR A 29 -3.76 24.38 6.41
C TYR A 29 -3.00 25.53 5.76
N ALA A 30 -1.86 25.21 5.13
CA ALA A 30 -1.09 26.22 4.38
C ALA A 30 -1.91 26.86 3.24
N GLU A 31 -2.89 26.13 2.69
CA GLU A 31 -3.83 26.63 1.68
C GLU A 31 -4.65 27.84 2.17
N ASP A 32 -4.97 27.92 3.46
CA ASP A 32 -5.79 29.01 3.99
C ASP A 32 -5.05 30.36 3.91
N LYS A 33 -3.70 30.36 3.87
CA LYS A 33 -2.90 31.57 3.59
C LYS A 33 -3.17 32.14 2.20
N TYR A 34 -3.55 31.30 1.24
CA TYR A 34 -3.95 31.73 -0.12
C TYR A 34 -5.43 32.12 -0.19
N ARG A 35 -6.25 31.65 0.76
CA ARG A 35 -7.64 32.08 0.93
C ARG A 35 -7.70 33.53 1.43
N ASP A 36 -6.76 33.90 2.30
CA ASP A 36 -6.61 35.26 2.82
C ASP A 36 -5.79 36.19 1.92
N PHE A 37 -5.28 35.69 0.78
CA PHE A 37 -4.47 36.46 -0.16
C PHE A 37 -5.30 36.96 -1.33
N GLU A 38 -5.18 38.26 -1.64
CA GLU A 38 -5.74 38.87 -2.84
C GLU A 38 -4.62 39.41 -3.74
N GLY A 39 -4.55 38.91 -4.97
CA GLY A 39 -3.55 39.36 -5.94
C GLY A 39 -3.35 38.39 -7.10
N GLU A 40 -2.26 38.59 -7.82
CA GLU A 40 -1.84 37.74 -8.94
C GLU A 40 -0.51 37.05 -8.63
N LEU A 41 -0.40 35.79 -9.03
CA LEU A 41 0.83 35.01 -9.00
C LEU A 41 1.08 34.48 -10.41
N PHE A 42 2.29 34.69 -10.92
CA PHE A 42 2.72 34.20 -12.26
C PHE A 42 1.77 34.59 -13.41
N GLY A 43 1.14 35.77 -13.33
CA GLY A 43 0.20 36.27 -14.35
C GLY A 43 -1.20 35.67 -14.27
N GLY A 44 -1.51 34.89 -13.24
CA GLY A 44 -2.85 34.38 -12.93
C GLY A 44 -3.39 34.99 -11.63
N LYS A 45 -4.69 35.30 -11.61
CA LYS A 45 -5.38 35.77 -10.40
C LYS A 45 -5.51 34.62 -9.39
N VAL A 46 -5.15 34.88 -8.14
CA VAL A 46 -5.45 33.98 -7.02
C VAL A 46 -6.87 34.30 -6.53
N ASP A 47 -7.81 33.40 -6.81
CA ASP A 47 -9.25 33.57 -6.51
C ASP A 47 -9.76 32.43 -5.61
N MET A 48 -9.22 32.36 -4.39
CA MET A 48 -9.52 31.28 -3.43
C MET A 48 -10.42 31.76 -2.27
N TYR A 49 -10.51 33.07 -2.03
CA TYR A 49 -11.14 33.67 -0.84
C TYR A 49 -12.60 33.25 -0.60
N TRP A 50 -13.36 33.01 -1.68
CA TRP A 50 -14.78 32.66 -1.61
C TRP A 50 -15.05 31.16 -1.51
N ARG A 51 -14.02 30.33 -1.71
CA ARG A 51 -14.16 28.87 -1.69
C ARG A 51 -14.02 28.36 -0.27
N GLU A 52 -14.75 27.31 0.06
CA GLU A 52 -14.57 26.56 1.32
C GLU A 52 -13.85 25.21 1.10
N THR A 53 -13.65 24.84 -0.16
CA THR A 53 -12.94 23.62 -0.56
C THR A 53 -11.45 23.67 -0.19
N CYS A 54 -10.90 22.51 0.15
CA CYS A 54 -9.46 22.28 0.38
C CYS A 54 -8.88 21.37 -0.73
N PHE A 55 -8.04 21.92 -1.60
CA PHE A 55 -7.38 21.17 -2.67
C PHE A 55 -5.97 20.69 -2.29
N CYS A 56 -5.40 21.25 -1.23
CA CYS A 56 -4.07 20.93 -0.77
C CYS A 56 -4.10 19.99 0.44
N TRP A 57 -2.99 19.28 0.63
CA TRP A 57 -2.74 18.59 1.89
C TRP A 57 -2.61 19.57 3.07
N CYS A 58 -2.79 19.04 4.28
CA CYS A 58 -2.51 19.74 5.52
C CYS A 58 -1.36 19.06 6.28
N PHE A 59 -0.72 19.85 7.14
CA PHE A 59 0.24 19.37 8.12
C PHE A 59 -0.44 19.25 9.48
N TRP A 60 0.11 18.41 10.35
CA TRP A 60 -0.42 18.23 11.68
C TRP A 60 0.72 18.05 12.67
N SER A 61 0.46 18.38 13.93
CA SER A 61 1.41 18.15 15.02
C SER A 61 0.67 17.77 16.31
N LEU A 62 1.33 16.96 17.14
CA LEU A 62 0.82 16.56 18.45
C LEU A 62 1.99 16.39 19.41
N SER A 63 1.94 17.10 20.53
CA SER A 63 2.93 16.95 21.59
C SER A 63 2.60 15.73 22.45
N ILE A 64 3.57 14.84 22.60
CA ILE A 64 3.45 13.60 23.38
C ILE A 64 4.64 13.54 24.34
N THR A 65 4.38 13.17 25.60
CA THR A 65 5.46 13.04 26.59
C THR A 65 6.26 11.75 26.35
N ILE A 66 7.57 11.78 26.63
CA ILE A 66 8.41 10.58 26.51
C ILE A 66 7.90 9.42 27.38
N PRO A 67 7.49 9.61 28.65
CA PRO A 67 6.94 8.52 29.46
C PRO A 67 5.69 7.88 28.85
N GLU A 68 4.88 8.64 28.12
CA GLU A 68 3.73 8.07 27.40
C GLU A 68 4.17 7.20 26.22
N LEU A 69 5.20 7.62 25.48
CA LEU A 69 5.76 6.83 24.38
C LEU A 69 6.46 5.55 24.90
N GLU A 70 7.13 5.63 26.04
CA GLU A 70 7.72 4.46 26.73
C GLU A 70 6.63 3.45 27.13
N ASN A 71 5.44 3.94 27.50
CA ASN A 71 4.26 3.13 27.83
C ASN A 71 3.35 2.84 26.62
N SER A 72 3.85 2.98 25.39
CA SER A 72 3.06 2.75 24.17
C SER A 72 3.79 1.80 23.22
N ASP A 73 3.05 0.97 22.48
CA ASP A 73 3.63 0.01 21.53
C ASP A 73 3.57 0.51 20.08
N ALA A 74 2.69 1.47 19.80
CA ALA A 74 2.55 2.05 18.49
C ALA A 74 1.89 3.43 18.53
N ILE A 75 2.27 4.27 17.57
CA ILE A 75 1.52 5.47 17.19
C ILE A 75 0.59 5.06 16.04
N LEU A 76 -0.70 5.33 16.21
CA LEU A 76 -1.69 5.18 15.15
C LEU A 76 -2.06 6.56 14.63
N VAL A 77 -2.42 6.65 13.36
CA VAL A 77 -2.86 7.88 12.73
C VAL A 77 -4.05 7.56 11.83
N ARG A 78 -5.16 8.27 12.03
CA ARG A 78 -6.33 8.23 11.15
C ARG A 78 -6.93 9.61 11.02
N ALA A 79 -7.50 9.90 9.86
CA ALA A 79 -8.26 11.10 9.53
C ALA A 79 -9.76 10.84 9.60
N MET A 80 -10.52 11.92 9.78
CA MET A 80 -11.96 12.01 9.51
C MET A 80 -12.19 13.30 8.74
N ASP A 81 -12.96 13.28 7.66
CA ASP A 81 -13.28 14.48 6.91
C ASP A 81 -14.59 15.15 7.39
N GLU A 82 -14.94 16.31 6.83
CA GLU A 82 -16.17 17.06 7.16
C GLU A 82 -17.46 16.33 6.75
N ALA A 83 -17.37 15.41 5.78
CA ALA A 83 -18.47 14.52 5.40
C ALA A 83 -18.57 13.29 6.32
N LEU A 84 -17.79 13.26 7.40
CA LEU A 84 -17.68 12.16 8.37
C LEU A 84 -17.11 10.86 7.77
N GLY A 85 -16.43 10.94 6.63
CA GLY A 85 -15.63 9.86 6.06
C GLY A 85 -14.39 9.60 6.91
N VAL A 86 -14.31 8.40 7.51
CA VAL A 86 -13.20 7.99 8.39
C VAL A 86 -12.34 6.95 7.70
N GLN A 87 -11.02 7.05 7.86
CA GLN A 87 -10.11 5.99 7.40
C GLN A 87 -10.43 4.64 8.08
N PRO A 88 -10.51 3.53 7.32
CA PRO A 88 -10.83 2.23 7.87
C PRO A 88 -9.71 1.74 8.80
N ARG A 89 -10.08 0.95 9.80
CA ARG A 89 -9.10 0.27 10.66
C ARG A 89 -8.36 -0.80 9.87
N ASP A 90 -9.11 -1.67 9.22
CA ASP A 90 -8.59 -2.83 8.52
C ASP A 90 -8.25 -2.48 7.08
N MET A 91 -7.29 -3.21 6.54
CA MET A 91 -6.84 -3.02 5.17
C MET A 91 -7.93 -3.52 4.22
N TYR A 92 -8.37 -2.66 3.31
CA TYR A 92 -9.11 -3.07 2.14
C TYR A 92 -8.12 -3.45 1.04
N TRP A 93 -7.88 -4.74 0.88
CA TRP A 93 -6.98 -5.22 -0.18
C TRP A 93 -7.69 -5.16 -1.53
N SER A 94 -6.96 -4.69 -2.54
CA SER A 94 -7.40 -4.73 -3.94
C SER A 94 -6.24 -5.20 -4.81
N VAL A 95 -6.57 -5.78 -5.96
CA VAL A 95 -5.58 -6.32 -6.90
C VAL A 95 -4.55 -5.26 -7.32
N LEU A 96 -5.00 -4.02 -7.51
CA LEU A 96 -4.12 -2.92 -7.92
C LEU A 96 -3.37 -2.28 -6.74
N GLY A 97 -3.71 -2.63 -5.50
CA GLY A 97 -3.14 -1.99 -4.30
C GLY A 97 -3.43 -0.49 -4.18
N MET A 98 -4.29 0.05 -5.04
CA MET A 98 -4.58 1.48 -5.13
C MET A 98 -5.51 1.93 -4.01
N MET A 99 -5.39 3.21 -3.64
CA MET A 99 -6.25 3.86 -2.64
C MET A 99 -6.18 3.21 -1.24
N ASN A 100 -5.04 2.59 -0.91
CA ASN A 100 -4.78 2.03 0.41
C ASN A 100 -4.74 3.16 1.46
N ASN A 101 -5.82 3.30 2.23
CA ASN A 101 -5.97 4.35 3.24
C ASN A 101 -6.34 3.88 4.67
N PRO A 102 -5.97 2.67 5.14
CA PRO A 102 -6.21 2.28 6.52
C PRO A 102 -5.38 3.13 7.48
N TRP A 103 -5.55 2.92 8.79
CA TRP A 103 -4.80 3.66 9.80
C TRP A 103 -3.29 3.46 9.61
N PHE A 104 -2.57 4.57 9.53
CA PHE A 104 -1.11 4.53 9.44
C PHE A 104 -0.55 4.18 10.82
N ARG A 105 0.34 3.19 10.86
CA ARG A 105 0.87 2.62 12.11
C ARG A 105 2.40 2.72 12.15
N VAL A 106 2.92 3.31 13.21
CA VAL A 106 4.35 3.34 13.53
C VAL A 106 4.57 2.56 14.82
N THR A 107 5.36 1.49 14.80
CA THR A 107 5.63 0.68 16.00
C THR A 107 6.75 1.30 16.82
N ILE A 108 6.66 1.17 18.14
CA ILE A 108 7.65 1.65 19.11
C ILE A 108 8.33 0.43 19.74
N THR A 109 9.62 0.26 19.49
CA THR A 109 10.47 -0.74 20.15
C THR A 109 11.35 -0.06 21.18
N LYS A 110 11.50 -0.65 22.36
CA LYS A 110 12.30 -0.11 23.47
C LYS A 110 13.58 -0.93 23.59
N GLU A 111 14.73 -0.31 23.33
CA GLU A 111 16.04 -0.98 23.35
C GLU A 111 17.06 -0.10 24.08
N ASN A 112 17.66 -0.62 25.15
CA ASN A 112 18.76 0.05 25.88
C ASN A 112 18.47 1.49 26.30
N GLY A 113 17.24 1.79 26.73
CA GLY A 113 16.81 3.14 27.12
C GLY A 113 16.52 4.09 25.94
N ASN A 114 16.55 3.59 24.70
CA ASN A 114 16.13 4.32 23.51
C ASN A 114 14.78 3.82 22.99
N LEU A 115 14.00 4.75 22.42
CA LEU A 115 12.79 4.45 21.68
C LEU A 115 13.12 4.43 20.18
N ARG A 116 12.87 3.29 19.54
CA ARG A 116 13.01 3.11 18.10
C ARG A 116 11.63 3.09 17.45
N PHE A 117 11.45 3.94 16.44
CA PHE A 117 10.21 4.06 15.68
C PHE A 117 10.38 3.37 14.33
N GLU A 118 9.44 2.50 13.97
CA GLU A 118 9.46 1.82 12.68
C GLU A 118 8.18 2.12 11.91
N HIS A 119 8.34 2.66 10.70
CA HIS A 119 7.25 2.82 9.73
C HIS A 119 6.83 1.45 9.17
N PRO A 120 5.65 1.33 8.50
CA PRO A 120 5.21 0.05 7.92
C PRO A 120 6.20 -0.53 6.92
N THR A 121 6.68 0.31 6.01
CA THR A 121 7.58 -0.02 4.91
C THR A 121 8.50 1.17 4.63
N HIS A 122 9.59 0.93 3.90
CA HIS A 122 10.45 1.97 3.35
C HIS A 122 10.40 1.94 1.81
N PRO A 123 10.27 3.10 1.13
CA PRO A 123 10.03 3.13 -0.33
C PRO A 123 11.07 2.40 -1.18
N SER A 124 12.31 2.34 -0.72
CA SER A 124 13.45 1.80 -1.51
C SER A 124 14.18 0.65 -0.83
N MET A 125 13.75 0.21 0.35
CA MET A 125 14.46 -0.83 1.10
C MET A 125 13.48 -1.75 1.82
N PRO A 126 13.74 -3.07 1.89
CA PRO A 126 12.87 -4.03 2.59
C PRO A 126 13.07 -3.92 4.11
N THR A 127 12.60 -2.80 4.66
CA THR A 127 12.65 -2.46 6.09
C THR A 127 11.27 -1.98 6.56
N GLY A 128 11.12 -1.79 7.87
CA GLY A 128 9.85 -1.45 8.49
C GLY A 128 9.22 -2.62 9.24
N TRP A 129 8.17 -2.32 10.00
CA TRP A 129 7.57 -3.34 10.88
C TRP A 129 6.84 -4.43 10.09
N MET A 130 6.30 -4.15 8.89
CA MET A 130 5.63 -5.17 8.08
C MET A 130 6.60 -6.25 7.63
N GLU A 131 7.81 -5.86 7.20
CA GLU A 131 8.85 -6.82 6.82
C GLU A 131 9.37 -7.64 8.00
N ARG A 132 9.50 -7.02 9.19
CA ARG A 132 9.84 -7.73 10.42
C ARG A 132 8.77 -8.77 10.79
N VAL A 133 7.49 -8.41 10.67
CA VAL A 133 6.36 -9.31 10.95
C VAL A 133 6.31 -10.47 9.96
N LYS A 134 6.45 -10.21 8.64
CA LYS A 134 6.51 -11.26 7.62
C LYS A 134 7.66 -12.24 7.87
N LYS A 135 8.87 -11.74 8.18
CA LYS A 135 10.04 -12.58 8.50
C LYS A 135 9.83 -13.43 9.74
N ALA A 136 9.01 -12.96 10.69
CA ALA A 136 8.61 -13.72 11.86
C ALA A 136 7.42 -14.66 11.60
N GLY A 137 6.92 -14.78 10.36
CA GLY A 137 5.77 -15.61 10.00
C GLY A 137 4.43 -15.05 10.50
N GLY A 138 4.33 -13.75 10.78
CA GLY A 138 3.08 -13.13 11.21
C GLY A 138 2.13 -12.83 10.05
N ASP A 139 0.83 -12.99 10.29
CA ASP A 139 -0.23 -12.71 9.31
C ASP A 139 -0.70 -11.25 9.40
N LEU A 140 -0.33 -10.43 8.43
CA LEU A 140 -0.74 -9.01 8.37
C LEU A 140 -2.25 -8.79 8.20
N THR A 141 -3.00 -9.83 7.84
CA THR A 141 -4.46 -9.80 7.61
C THR A 141 -5.27 -10.20 8.83
N ASN A 142 -4.62 -10.62 9.92
CA ASN A 142 -5.25 -11.14 11.13
C ASN A 142 -6.07 -10.12 11.96
N GLY A 143 -6.31 -8.90 11.44
CA GLY A 143 -7.00 -7.83 12.17
C GLY A 143 -6.20 -7.24 13.33
N ASN A 144 -4.95 -7.66 13.52
CA ASN A 144 -4.04 -7.20 14.57
C ASN A 144 -2.63 -6.88 14.04
N TRP A 145 -2.53 -6.49 12.76
CA TRP A 145 -1.27 -6.09 12.12
C TRP A 145 -0.15 -7.16 12.22
N GLY A 146 -0.53 -8.45 12.25
CA GLY A 146 0.38 -9.59 12.38
C GLY A 146 1.06 -9.75 13.73
N GLU A 147 0.61 -9.01 14.75
CA GLU A 147 0.90 -9.36 16.14
C GLU A 147 0.13 -10.62 16.53
N ARG A 148 0.82 -11.54 17.21
CA ARG A 148 0.25 -12.78 17.73
C ARG A 148 -0.55 -12.54 19.00
N HIS A 149 -1.54 -13.38 19.25
CA HIS A 149 -2.22 -13.39 20.54
C HIS A 149 -1.37 -14.13 21.60
N GLU A 150 -1.51 -13.75 22.88
CA GLU A 150 -0.80 -14.44 23.97
C GLU A 150 -1.15 -15.94 23.97
N GLY A 151 -0.14 -16.80 23.87
CA GLY A 151 -0.29 -18.26 23.83
C GLY A 151 -0.32 -18.89 22.44
N GLU A 152 -0.22 -18.09 21.38
CA GLU A 152 -0.14 -18.59 20.00
C GLU A 152 1.29 -19.03 19.65
N GLU A 153 1.46 -20.31 19.28
CA GLU A 153 2.77 -20.84 18.92
C GLU A 153 3.27 -20.26 17.58
N PRO A 154 4.59 -20.10 17.41
CA PRO A 154 5.16 -19.69 16.13
C PRO A 154 4.82 -20.68 15.02
N THR A 155 3.99 -20.26 14.07
CA THR A 155 3.89 -20.97 12.79
C THR A 155 5.23 -20.80 12.07
N GLU A 156 5.93 -21.91 11.81
CA GLU A 156 7.09 -21.89 10.92
C GLU A 156 6.61 -21.48 9.52
N PRO A 157 7.28 -20.53 8.85
CA PRO A 157 6.89 -20.14 7.51
C PRO A 157 6.99 -21.35 6.59
N GLU A 158 5.88 -21.72 5.93
CA GLU A 158 5.91 -22.81 4.96
C GLU A 158 6.99 -22.52 3.90
N PRO A 159 7.81 -23.53 3.55
CA PRO A 159 8.87 -23.34 2.56
C PRO A 159 8.23 -22.85 1.26
N VAL A 160 8.79 -21.76 0.74
CA VAL A 160 8.35 -21.14 -0.51
C VAL A 160 8.48 -22.17 -1.63
N GLN A 161 7.38 -22.82 -2.01
CA GLN A 161 7.37 -23.71 -3.17
C GLN A 161 7.60 -22.85 -4.41
N ASP A 162 8.65 -23.19 -5.16
CA ASP A 162 8.93 -22.53 -6.42
C ASP A 162 8.06 -23.18 -7.51
N ILE A 163 6.94 -22.51 -7.80
CA ILE A 163 6.04 -22.95 -8.85
C ILE A 163 6.72 -22.65 -10.18
N ASN A 164 7.09 -23.70 -10.91
CA ASN A 164 7.57 -23.58 -12.28
C ASN A 164 6.40 -23.11 -13.15
N MET A 165 6.43 -21.85 -13.59
CA MET A 165 5.39 -21.31 -14.47
C MET A 165 5.63 -21.59 -15.96
N LYS A 166 6.71 -22.31 -16.28
CA LYS A 166 6.97 -22.74 -17.65
C LYS A 166 6.02 -23.87 -17.98
N LYS A 167 5.35 -23.76 -19.11
CA LYS A 167 4.64 -24.90 -19.68
C LYS A 167 5.67 -25.92 -20.14
N ASP A 168 5.59 -27.13 -19.58
CA ASP A 168 6.53 -28.20 -19.87
C ASP A 168 6.59 -28.52 -21.37
N GLY A 169 7.79 -28.71 -21.89
CA GLY A 169 8.04 -29.07 -23.29
C GLY A 169 8.13 -27.90 -24.29
N LEU A 170 8.07 -26.64 -23.84
CA LEU A 170 8.40 -25.49 -24.69
C LEU A 170 9.92 -25.29 -24.81
N SER A 171 10.41 -25.36 -26.05
CA SER A 171 11.82 -25.09 -26.40
C SER A 171 11.94 -24.01 -27.48
N ARG A 172 10.87 -23.27 -27.76
CA ARG A 172 10.84 -22.24 -28.80
C ARG A 172 11.64 -21.02 -28.31
N VAL A 173 12.59 -20.59 -29.12
CA VAL A 173 13.32 -19.33 -28.89
C VAL A 173 12.63 -18.23 -29.68
N ILE A 174 12.27 -17.14 -29.01
CA ILE A 174 11.67 -15.95 -29.62
C ILE A 174 12.78 -14.93 -29.86
N GLY A 175 12.86 -14.40 -31.09
CA GLY A 175 13.80 -13.32 -31.44
C GLY A 175 13.32 -11.97 -30.94
N PHE A 176 14.25 -11.01 -30.81
CA PHE A 176 13.92 -9.67 -30.32
C PHE A 176 12.98 -8.91 -31.27
N GLU A 177 13.18 -9.04 -32.58
CA GLU A 177 12.31 -8.46 -33.60
C GLU A 177 10.88 -9.01 -33.49
N GLU A 178 10.74 -10.33 -33.39
CA GLU A 178 9.45 -11.00 -33.23
C GLU A 178 8.75 -10.57 -31.94
N PHE A 179 9.50 -10.47 -30.82
CA PHE A 179 8.96 -9.97 -29.56
C PHE A 179 8.37 -8.57 -29.70
N LYS A 180 9.12 -7.65 -30.32
CA LYS A 180 8.67 -6.28 -30.56
C LYS A 180 7.45 -6.18 -31.47
N GLU A 181 7.37 -7.00 -32.52
CA GLU A 181 6.21 -7.04 -33.43
C GLU A 181 4.93 -7.49 -32.74
N ASN A 182 5.05 -8.21 -31.62
CA ASN A 182 3.94 -8.68 -30.81
C ASN A 182 3.94 -8.00 -29.43
N SER A 183 4.28 -6.71 -29.36
CA SER A 183 4.26 -5.88 -28.15
C SER A 183 3.27 -4.72 -28.31
N CYS A 184 2.01 -5.01 -28.61
CA CYS A 184 0.94 -4.02 -28.81
C CYS A 184 -0.31 -4.35 -27.98
N ASP A 185 -1.30 -3.48 -27.98
CA ASP A 185 -2.51 -3.63 -27.15
C ASP A 185 -3.28 -4.93 -27.45
N GLU A 186 -3.31 -5.37 -28.71
CA GLU A 186 -4.00 -6.60 -29.14
C GLU A 186 -3.15 -7.87 -28.90
N LYS A 187 -1.83 -7.71 -28.81
CA LYS A 187 -0.85 -8.76 -28.57
C LYS A 187 0.15 -8.27 -27.53
N PRO A 188 -0.20 -8.30 -26.24
CA PRO A 188 0.66 -7.75 -25.21
C PRO A 188 1.66 -8.82 -24.76
N TRP A 189 2.72 -9.06 -25.54
CA TRP A 189 3.79 -9.95 -25.07
C TRP A 189 4.69 -9.22 -24.08
N PHE A 190 5.12 -9.93 -23.03
CA PHE A 190 6.01 -9.42 -22.00
C PHE A 190 6.96 -10.51 -21.52
N ILE A 191 8.04 -10.11 -20.83
CA ILE A 191 9.06 -11.04 -20.34
C ILE A 191 8.92 -11.23 -18.82
N VAL A 192 9.02 -12.48 -18.37
CA VAL A 192 9.18 -12.84 -16.95
C VAL A 192 10.27 -13.90 -16.81
N ASN A 193 11.32 -13.60 -16.05
CA ASN A 193 12.51 -14.41 -15.84
C ASN A 193 13.14 -14.93 -17.14
N GLY A 194 13.20 -14.07 -18.15
CA GLY A 194 13.76 -14.37 -19.48
C GLY A 194 12.86 -15.18 -20.40
N GLU A 195 11.62 -15.47 -20.01
CA GLU A 195 10.62 -16.18 -20.83
C GLU A 195 9.57 -15.20 -21.37
N VAL A 196 9.11 -15.41 -22.61
CA VAL A 196 8.09 -14.57 -23.26
C VAL A 196 6.70 -15.15 -22.98
N TYR A 197 5.81 -14.32 -22.43
CA TYR A 197 4.41 -14.65 -22.16
C TYR A 197 3.49 -13.87 -23.10
N ASP A 198 2.47 -14.55 -23.62
CA ASP A 198 1.40 -13.94 -24.41
C ASP A 198 0.20 -13.63 -23.50
N GLY A 199 -0.04 -12.34 -23.23
CA GLY A 199 -1.13 -11.89 -22.38
C GLY A 199 -2.50 -11.81 -23.06
N GLN A 200 -2.61 -12.00 -24.39
CA GLN A 200 -3.83 -11.72 -25.16
C GLN A 200 -5.05 -12.47 -24.63
N ALA A 201 -4.91 -13.77 -24.36
CA ALA A 201 -6.00 -14.62 -23.89
C ALA A 201 -6.51 -14.25 -22.49
N PHE A 202 -5.75 -13.45 -21.74
CA PHE A 202 -6.06 -13.11 -20.35
C PHE A 202 -6.48 -11.66 -20.15
N LEU A 203 -6.60 -10.87 -21.23
CA LEU A 203 -7.01 -9.46 -21.16
C LEU A 203 -8.35 -9.25 -20.44
N GLU A 204 -9.38 -10.01 -20.79
CA GLU A 204 -10.71 -9.91 -20.17
C GLU A 204 -10.77 -10.59 -18.79
N GLY A 205 -9.94 -11.61 -18.56
CA GLY A 205 -9.92 -12.41 -17.33
C GLY A 205 -9.02 -11.85 -16.23
N HIS A 206 -8.21 -10.83 -16.53
CA HIS A 206 -7.21 -10.32 -15.58
C HIS A 206 -7.89 -9.58 -14.42
N PRO A 207 -7.69 -9.98 -13.15
CA PRO A 207 -8.32 -9.33 -11.99
C PRO A 207 -7.96 -7.85 -11.80
N GLY A 208 -6.83 -7.40 -12.35
CA GLY A 208 -6.41 -5.99 -12.39
C GLY A 208 -6.93 -5.24 -13.64
N GLY A 209 -7.79 -5.87 -14.44
CA GLY A 209 -8.24 -5.38 -15.74
C GLY A 209 -7.20 -5.54 -16.85
N ALA A 210 -7.68 -5.49 -18.09
CA ALA A 210 -6.88 -5.61 -19.31
C ALA A 210 -5.69 -4.63 -19.35
N GLN A 211 -5.90 -3.40 -18.86
CA GLN A 211 -4.89 -2.34 -18.89
C GLN A 211 -3.59 -2.71 -18.17
N SER A 212 -3.67 -3.53 -17.11
CA SER A 212 -2.48 -3.97 -16.36
C SER A 212 -1.55 -4.85 -17.20
N ILE A 213 -2.10 -5.63 -18.13
CA ILE A 213 -1.33 -6.47 -19.06
C ILE A 213 -0.83 -5.62 -20.22
N ILE A 214 -1.70 -4.77 -20.79
CA ILE A 214 -1.35 -3.89 -21.90
C ILE A 214 -0.18 -2.97 -21.53
N SER A 215 -0.15 -2.41 -20.32
CA SER A 215 0.97 -1.58 -19.86
C SER A 215 2.29 -2.32 -19.71
N SER A 216 2.26 -3.65 -19.68
CA SER A 216 3.44 -4.52 -19.58
C SER A 216 3.99 -4.94 -20.95
N ALA A 217 3.27 -4.64 -22.05
CA ALA A 217 3.65 -5.07 -23.39
C ALA A 217 5.04 -4.53 -23.78
N GLY A 218 5.90 -5.42 -24.26
CA GLY A 218 7.27 -5.10 -24.68
C GLY A 218 8.26 -4.90 -23.53
N LEU A 219 7.85 -5.11 -22.28
CA LEU A 219 8.70 -4.92 -21.10
C LEU A 219 9.13 -6.26 -20.50
N ASP A 220 10.26 -6.22 -19.79
CA ASP A 220 10.62 -7.24 -18.80
C ASP A 220 10.02 -6.82 -17.46
N VAL A 221 9.03 -7.59 -17.00
CA VAL A 221 8.26 -7.33 -15.77
C VAL A 221 8.58 -8.36 -14.69
N SER A 222 9.77 -8.97 -14.76
CA SER A 222 10.18 -10.01 -13.81
C SER A 222 10.10 -9.55 -12.36
N GLU A 223 10.55 -8.33 -12.06
CA GLU A 223 10.57 -7.79 -10.71
C GLU A 223 9.14 -7.53 -10.19
N GLU A 224 8.30 -6.88 -10.97
CA GLU A 224 6.90 -6.60 -10.62
C GLU A 224 6.10 -7.90 -10.45
N PHE A 225 6.30 -8.85 -11.35
CA PHE A 225 5.64 -10.14 -11.32
C PHE A 225 6.01 -10.92 -10.05
N LEU A 226 7.31 -10.98 -9.72
CA LEU A 226 7.78 -11.68 -8.52
C LEU A 226 7.32 -10.99 -7.24
N ALA A 227 7.34 -9.66 -7.18
CA ALA A 227 6.86 -8.89 -6.03
C ALA A 227 5.38 -9.15 -5.73
N ILE A 228 4.52 -9.20 -6.76
CA ILE A 228 3.10 -9.53 -6.61
C ILE A 228 2.94 -10.99 -6.17
N ARG A 229 3.66 -11.93 -6.79
CA ARG A 229 3.61 -13.36 -6.43
C ARG A 229 3.95 -13.59 -4.97
N GLU A 230 5.02 -12.97 -4.48
CA GLU A 230 5.39 -13.05 -3.07
C GLU A 230 4.31 -12.47 -2.17
N SER A 231 3.67 -11.37 -2.56
CA SER A 231 2.57 -10.77 -1.78
C SER A 231 1.30 -11.64 -1.72
N GLN A 232 0.96 -12.35 -2.80
CA GLN A 232 -0.23 -13.20 -2.88
C GLN A 232 -0.08 -14.52 -2.11
N LYS A 233 1.14 -15.03 -1.91
CA LYS A 233 1.39 -16.23 -1.08
C LYS A 233 0.93 -16.06 0.37
N TYR A 234 0.87 -14.82 0.87
CA TYR A 234 0.40 -14.52 2.23
C TYR A 234 -1.12 -14.27 2.33
N HIS A 235 -1.86 -14.35 1.22
CA HIS A 235 -3.32 -14.19 1.18
C HIS A 235 -3.98 -15.47 0.68
N THR A 236 -3.93 -16.56 1.47
CA THR A 236 -4.80 -17.72 1.20
C THR A 236 -6.21 -17.43 1.75
N ALA A 237 -6.92 -16.54 1.07
CA ALA A 237 -8.37 -16.48 1.11
C ALA A 237 -8.86 -15.70 -0.12
N ILE A 238 -9.63 -16.37 -0.97
CA ILE A 238 -10.33 -15.83 -2.15
C ILE A 238 -9.44 -15.66 -3.39
N VAL A 239 -8.87 -16.76 -3.88
CA VAL A 239 -8.80 -16.98 -5.34
C VAL A 239 -9.70 -18.18 -5.61
N PRO A 240 -10.81 -18.04 -6.35
CA PRO A 240 -11.57 -19.19 -6.81
C PRO A 240 -10.60 -20.10 -7.58
N SER A 241 -10.62 -21.39 -7.24
CA SER A 241 -10.00 -22.48 -8.01
C SER A 241 -9.99 -22.12 -9.50
N ILE A 242 -8.80 -21.97 -10.08
CA ILE A 242 -8.65 -22.01 -11.52
C ILE A 242 -8.92 -23.45 -11.91
N ASP A 243 -10.20 -23.78 -12.07
CA ASP A 243 -10.61 -24.98 -12.77
C ASP A 243 -10.18 -24.77 -14.22
N THR A 244 -9.06 -25.38 -14.58
CA THR A 244 -8.68 -25.60 -15.96
C THR A 244 -9.78 -26.43 -16.60
N TYR A 245 -10.68 -25.79 -17.34
CA TYR A 245 -11.60 -26.46 -18.25
C TYR A 245 -10.95 -26.63 -19.64
N PRO A 246 -11.31 -27.71 -20.35
CA PRO A 246 -10.51 -28.36 -21.39
C PRO A 246 -10.40 -27.60 -22.72
#